data_AF-A0A958DDC8-F1
#
_entry.id   AF-A0A958DDC8-F1
#
_cell.length_a   1.000
_cell.length_b   1.000
_cell.length_c   1.000
_cell.angle_alpha   90.00
_cell.angle_beta   90.00
_cell.angle_gamma   90.00
#
_symmetry.space_group_name_H-M   'P 1'
#
loop_
_entity.id
_entity.type
_entity.pdbx_description
1 polymer ?
#
loop_
_entity_poly.entity_id
_entity_poly.type
_entity_poly.pdbx_seq_one_letter_code
_entity_poly.pdbx_strand_id
1 'polypeptide(L)' 'VLIMAAFAIQTSEDSSDRLLYGVLLYELYRVPRDGFSTEAKPVTLKLIIGPGDHGEPVITILFSNED' A
#
# COMPACT_ATOMS: atom_id res chain seq x y z
N VAL A 1 -8.21 -4.15 1.95
CA VAL A 1 -6.89 -3.48 1.86
C VAL A 1 -5.77 -4.42 2.29
N LEU A 2 -5.79 -5.00 3.50
CA LEU A 2 -4.73 -5.90 3.99
C LEU A 2 -4.38 -7.07 3.04
N ILE A 3 -5.38 -7.77 2.48
CA ILE A 3 -5.14 -8.86 1.51
C ILE A 3 -4.45 -8.33 0.24
N MET A 4 -4.84 -7.14 -0.23
CA MET A 4 -4.25 -6.53 -1.43
C MET A 4 -2.81 -6.08 -1.18
N ALA A 5 -2.52 -5.53 0.01
CA ALA A 5 -1.15 -5.19 0.41
C ALA A 5 -0.28 -6.45 0.53
N ALA A 6 -0.79 -7.52 1.16
CA ALA A 6 -0.09 -8.79 1.24
C ALA A 6 0.17 -9.39 -0.15
N PHE A 7 -0.80 -9.31 -1.06
CA PHE A 7 -0.64 -9.76 -2.44
C PHE A 7 0.44 -8.93 -3.17
N ALA A 8 0.36 -7.60 -3.10
CA ALA A 8 1.32 -6.69 -3.73
C ALA A 8 2.77 -6.96 -3.29
N ILE A 9 3.01 -7.14 -1.99
CA ILE A 9 4.33 -7.46 -1.42
C ILE A 9 4.83 -8.84 -1.89
N GLN A 10 3.94 -9.81 -2.06
CA GLN A 10 4.31 -11.15 -2.53
C GLN A 10 4.63 -11.18 -4.03
N THR A 11 4.01 -10.32 -4.81
CA THR A 11 4.15 -10.27 -6.28
C THR A 11 5.12 -9.20 -6.78
N SER A 12 5.71 -8.39 -5.90
CA SER A 12 6.69 -7.38 -6.30
C SER A 12 7.96 -8.08 -6.82
N GLU A 13 8.30 -7.84 -8.09
CA GLU A 13 9.43 -8.48 -8.78
C GLU A 13 10.79 -7.87 -8.39
N ASP A 14 10.80 -6.63 -7.88
CA ASP A 14 12.02 -5.95 -7.48
C ASP A 14 12.49 -6.41 -6.09
N SER A 15 13.68 -6.99 -6.03
CA SER A 15 14.28 -7.47 -4.77
C SER A 15 14.57 -6.34 -3.78
N SER A 16 14.56 -5.09 -4.28
CA SER A 16 14.69 -3.85 -3.52
C SER A 16 13.40 -3.46 -2.77
N ASP A 17 12.24 -4.00 -3.16
CA ASP A 17 10.95 -3.75 -2.48
C ASP A 17 10.63 -4.80 -1.40
N ARG A 18 11.44 -5.87 -1.33
CA ARG A 18 11.44 -6.87 -0.25
C ARG A 18 12.27 -6.44 0.96
N LEU A 19 12.56 -5.15 1.10
CA LEU A 19 13.32 -4.64 2.23
C LEU A 19 12.52 -4.78 3.53
N LEU A 20 13.22 -5.16 4.60
CA LEU A 20 12.71 -5.11 5.97
C LEU A 20 12.20 -3.70 6.33
N TYR A 21 12.70 -2.66 5.63
CA TYR A 21 12.26 -1.28 5.68
C TYR A 21 12.29 -0.65 4.27
N GLY A 22 11.16 -0.18 3.75
CA GLY A 22 11.07 0.30 2.36
C GLY A 22 9.70 0.84 1.97
N VAL A 23 9.59 1.39 0.75
CA VAL A 23 8.35 1.95 0.20
C VAL A 23 7.99 1.22 -1.09
N LEU A 24 6.79 0.62 -1.14
CA LEU A 24 6.21 -0.01 -2.32
C LEU A 24 5.01 0.81 -2.81
N LEU A 25 5.04 1.18 -4.09
CA LEU A 25 3.89 1.79 -4.76
C LEU A 25 3.07 0.71 -5.45
N TYR A 26 1.77 0.68 -5.19
CA TYR A 26 0.87 -0.33 -5.75
C TYR A 26 -0.38 0.32 -6.33
N GLU A 27 -0.62 0.09 -7.62
CA GLU A 27 -1.83 0.55 -8.31
C GLU A 27 -2.95 -0.48 -8.17
N LEU A 28 -4.15 -0.01 -7.82
CA LEU A 28 -5.37 -0.81 -7.83
C LEU A 28 -6.58 0.02 -8.22
N TYR A 29 -7.67 -0.66 -8.55
CA TYR A 29 -8.96 -0.02 -8.78
C TYR A 29 -9.78 -0.04 -7.49
N ARG A 30 -10.26 1.13 -7.05
CA ARG A 30 -11.19 1.27 -5.91
C ARG A 30 -12.48 1.92 -6.36
N VAL A 31 -13.59 1.59 -5.71
CA VAL A 31 -14.81 2.41 -5.78
C VAL A 31 -14.72 3.47 -4.66
N PRO A 32 -14.78 4.78 -4.98
CA PRO A 32 -14.81 5.82 -3.96
C PRO A 32 -15.96 5.64 -2.98
N ARG A 33 -15.73 5.93 -1.69
CA ARG A 33 -16.75 5.88 -0.63
C ARG A 33 -17.40 7.24 -0.39
N ASP A 34 -17.68 7.97 -1.46
CA ASP A 34 -18.30 9.30 -1.44
C ASP A 34 -19.85 9.26 -1.32
N GLY A 35 -20.44 8.06 -1.29
CA GLY A 35 -21.88 7.84 -1.19
C GLY A 35 -22.62 7.81 -2.53
N PHE A 36 -21.93 8.06 -3.66
CA PHE A 36 -22.56 8.15 -4.99
C PHE A 36 -21.84 7.35 -6.06
N SER A 37 -20.51 7.23 -5.98
CA SER A 37 -19.70 6.55 -6.97
C SER A 37 -19.97 5.03 -6.98
N THR A 38 -20.20 4.48 -8.18
CA THR A 38 -20.33 3.03 -8.42
C THR A 38 -19.23 2.50 -9.34
N GLU A 39 -18.56 3.38 -10.07
CA GLU A 39 -17.47 3.02 -10.98
C GLU A 39 -16.13 2.93 -10.25
N ALA A 40 -15.34 1.92 -10.62
CA ALA A 40 -14.01 1.74 -10.09
C ALA A 40 -13.03 2.73 -10.75
N LYS A 41 -12.19 3.37 -9.94
CA LYS A 41 -11.18 4.33 -10.36
C LYS A 41 -9.79 3.87 -9.93
N PRO A 42 -8.76 4.05 -10.77
CA PRO A 42 -7.39 3.72 -10.39
C PRO A 42 -6.95 4.60 -9.22
N VAL A 43 -6.18 4.01 -8.31
CA VAL A 43 -5.50 4.69 -7.22
C VAL A 43 -4.17 4.01 -6.96
N THR A 44 -3.15 4.81 -6.65
CA THR A 44 -1.86 4.29 -6.17
C THR A 44 -1.82 4.40 -4.66
N LEU A 45 -1.58 3.28 -3.98
CA LEU A 45 -1.27 3.25 -2.56
C LEU A 45 0.25 3.25 -2.34
N LYS A 46 0.67 3.97 -1.31
CA LYS A 46 2.05 3.96 -0.77
C LYS A 46 2.06 3.04 0.43
N LEU A 47 2.74 1.90 0.31
CA LEU A 47 2.95 0.93 1.38
C LEU A 47 4.35 1.17 1.97
N ILE A 48 4.42 1.59 3.22
CA ILE A 48 5.68 1.81 3.92
C ILE A 48 5.87 0.69 4.94
N ILE A 49 6.97 -0.04 4.84
CA ILE A 49 7.42 -0.98 5.86
C ILE A 49 8.47 -0.24 6.70
N GLY A 50 8.21 -0.09 7.98
CA GLY A 50 8.98 0.74 8.90
C GLY A 50 9.00 0.19 10.32
N PRO A 51 9.84 0.71 11.22
CA PRO A 51 9.72 0.44 12.65
C PRO A 51 8.51 1.17 13.22
N GLY A 52 7.77 0.50 14.11
CA GLY A 52 6.79 1.11 14.99
C GLY A 52 7.45 1.77 16.20
N ASP A 53 6.62 2.26 17.12
CA ASP A 53 7.09 3.01 18.29
C ASP A 53 8.01 2.18 19.21
N HIS A 54 7.91 0.84 19.16
CA HIS A 54 8.76 -0.08 19.92
C HIS A 54 9.74 -0.86 19.02
N GLY A 55 9.95 -0.42 17.78
CA GLY A 55 10.85 -1.07 16.82
C GLY A 55 10.30 -2.33 16.17
N GLU A 56 9.04 -2.68 16.42
CA GLU A 56 8.33 -3.75 15.73
C GLU A 56 8.08 -3.38 14.26
N PRO A 57 8.11 -4.32 13.30
CA PRO A 57 7.80 -4.00 11.92
C PRO A 57 6.31 -3.64 11.76
N VAL A 58 6.04 -2.47 11.22
CA VAL A 58 4.70 -1.98 10.89
C VAL A 58 4.57 -1.71 9.39
N ILE A 59 3.34 -1.86 8.89
CA ILE A 59 2.99 -1.48 7.52
C ILE A 59 2.04 -0.28 7.61
N THR A 60 2.51 0.86 7.12
CA THR A 60 1.68 2.06 6.96
C THR A 60 1.14 2.11 5.54
N ILE A 61 -0.18 2.30 5.38
CA ILE A 61 -0.87 2.33 4.10
C ILE A 61 -1.44 3.72 3.88
N LEU A 62 -0.96 4.40 2.84
CA LEU A 62 -1.28 5.79 2.53
C LEU A 62 -1.70 5.93 1.06
N PHE A 63 -2.31 7.05 0.71
CA PHE A 63 -2.32 7.47 -0.69
C PHE A 63 -0.92 7.91 -1.14
N SER A 64 -0.67 7.88 -2.45
CA SER A 64 0.62 8.26 -3.02
C SER A 64 1.02 9.72 -2.80
N ASN A 65 0.05 10.59 -2.48
CA ASN A 65 0.23 12.02 -2.25
C ASN A 65 0.20 12.41 -0.77
N GLU A 66 0.05 11.45 0.14
CA GLU A 66 0.16 11.66 1.58
C GLU A 66 1.59 11.37 2.00
N ASP A 67 2.12 12.11 2.97
CA ASP A 67 3.45 11.88 3.56
C ASP A 67 3.36 11.04 4.83
#